data_AF-A0A4R3N3C6-F1
#
_entry.id   AF-A0A4R3N3C6-F1
#
_cell.length_a   1.000
_cell.length_b   1.000
_cell.length_c   1.000
_cell.angle_alpha   90.00
_cell.angle_beta   90.00
_cell.angle_gamma   90.00
#
_symmetry.space_group_name_H-M   'P 1'
#
loop_
_entity.id
_entity.type
_entity.pdbx_description
1 polymer ?
#
loop_
_entity_poly.entity_id
_entity_poly.type
_entity_poly.pdbx_seq_one_letter_code
_entity_poly.pdbx_strand_id
1 'polypeptide(L)'
;MHEDRHDEPAFDPEAIEAGVRRWLERAVIGLNLCPFAKAVYVKQQVRIVVSDASTERALLEQLGEELALLRDTPAEATDTTLLVHPLVLGDFLDYNDFLDDADALVEAMDLDGVLQVASFHPDYRFADTDADDPGNLTNRAPYPILHLLREDSVERAVAAYPQPDAIIERNISTMQDLGLEGFRKLLSD
;
A
#
# COMPACT_ATOMS: atom_id res chain seq x y z
N MET A 1 -4.25 7.06 45.48
CA MET A 1 -2.93 7.15 44.79
C MET A 1 -3.24 6.88 43.34
N HIS A 2 -2.82 7.81 42.48
CA HIS A 2 -3.31 7.99 41.12
C HIS A 2 -3.04 6.74 40.25
N GLU A 3 -4.07 6.28 39.55
CA GLU A 3 -3.94 5.36 38.42
C GLU A 3 -3.29 6.14 37.27
N ASP A 4 -2.02 5.83 36.98
CA ASP A 4 -1.39 6.17 35.72
C ASP A 4 -2.06 5.36 34.61
N ARG A 5 -3.06 5.94 33.96
CA ARG A 5 -3.54 5.44 32.67
C ARG A 5 -2.46 5.71 31.64
N HIS A 6 -1.77 4.66 31.22
CA HIS A 6 -1.00 4.68 29.98
C HIS A 6 -1.95 5.11 28.86
N ASP A 7 -1.68 6.28 28.29
CA ASP A 7 -2.29 6.79 27.08
C ASP A 7 -1.64 6.00 25.92
N GLU A 8 -1.99 4.72 25.78
CA GLU A 8 -1.75 4.01 24.53
C GLU A 8 -2.61 4.71 23.47
N PRO A 9 -2.03 5.14 22.33
CA PRO A 9 -2.83 5.74 21.28
C PRO A 9 -3.89 4.71 20.85
N ALA A 10 -5.15 5.01 21.16
CA ALA A 10 -6.27 4.16 20.78
C ALA A 10 -6.27 3.98 19.25
N PHE A 11 -6.63 2.79 18.78
CA PHE A 11 -6.86 2.53 17.37
C PHE A 11 -7.90 3.54 16.83
N ASP A 12 -7.44 4.47 16.00
CA ASP A 12 -8.25 5.52 15.39
C ASP A 12 -8.23 5.36 13.86
N PRO A 13 -9.19 4.61 13.30
CA PRO A 13 -9.20 4.31 11.88
C PRO A 13 -9.37 5.56 11.00
N GLU A 14 -10.04 6.61 11.49
CA GLU A 14 -10.21 7.86 10.73
C GLU A 14 -8.89 8.62 10.62
N ALA A 15 -8.12 8.71 11.71
CA ALA A 15 -6.80 9.31 11.70
C ALA A 15 -5.81 8.53 10.83
N ILE A 16 -5.87 7.19 10.88
CA ILE A 16 -5.05 6.29 10.05
C ILE A 16 -5.38 6.48 8.57
N GLU A 17 -6.67 6.45 8.17
CA GLU A 17 -7.09 6.67 6.79
C GLU A 17 -6.62 8.05 6.29
N ALA A 18 -6.79 9.09 7.10
CA ALA A 18 -6.33 10.43 6.76
C ALA A 18 -4.81 10.49 6.54
N GLY A 19 -4.02 9.76 7.34
CA GLY A 19 -2.58 9.62 7.17
C GLY A 19 -2.19 8.91 5.88
N VAL A 20 -2.86 7.79 5.56
CA VAL A 20 -2.66 7.05 4.30
C VAL A 20 -3.04 7.90 3.09
N ARG A 21 -4.13 8.66 3.18
CA ARG A 21 -4.55 9.58 2.12
C ARG A 21 -3.49 10.68 1.88
N ARG A 22 -2.91 11.25 2.95
CA ARG A 22 -1.80 12.23 2.82
C ARG A 22 -0.58 11.60 2.16
N TRP A 23 -0.22 10.38 2.52
CA TRP A 23 0.89 9.66 1.86
C TRP A 23 0.61 9.43 0.37
N LEU A 24 -0.59 8.96 0.03
CA LEU A 24 -1.01 8.75 -1.37
C LEU A 24 -0.94 10.06 -2.18
N GLU A 25 -1.43 11.16 -1.63
CA GLU A 25 -1.44 12.47 -2.29
C GLU A 25 -0.03 13.07 -2.44
N ARG A 26 0.78 13.04 -1.38
CA ARG A 26 2.07 13.75 -1.35
C ARG A 26 3.21 12.91 -1.93
N ALA A 27 3.30 11.63 -1.55
CA ALA A 27 4.38 10.75 -2.02
C ALA A 27 4.01 10.11 -3.36
N VAL A 28 2.96 9.29 -3.40
CA VAL A 28 2.66 8.49 -4.61
C VAL A 28 2.28 9.37 -5.79
N ILE A 29 1.34 10.32 -5.60
CA ILE A 29 0.87 11.22 -6.65
C ILE A 29 1.80 12.44 -6.77
N GLY A 30 2.16 13.08 -5.66
CA GLY A 30 2.93 14.32 -5.66
C GLY A 30 4.36 14.18 -6.20
N LEU A 31 5.04 13.07 -5.90
CA LEU A 31 6.34 12.73 -6.48
C LEU A 31 6.21 11.91 -7.77
N ASN A 32 4.98 11.62 -8.21
CA ASN A 32 4.69 10.83 -9.40
C ASN A 32 5.38 9.45 -9.37
N LEU A 33 5.35 8.76 -8.21
CA LEU A 33 5.91 7.40 -8.09
C LEU A 33 5.08 6.39 -8.88
N CYS A 34 3.76 6.51 -8.79
CA CYS A 34 2.84 5.79 -9.67
C CYS A 34 2.17 6.80 -10.62
N PRO A 35 2.54 6.83 -11.91
CA PRO A 35 1.95 7.78 -12.86
C PRO A 35 0.46 7.51 -13.13
N PHE A 36 -0.05 6.36 -12.68
CA PHE A 36 -1.43 5.93 -12.88
C PHE A 36 -2.35 6.36 -11.72
N ALA A 37 -1.79 6.50 -10.52
CA ALA A 37 -2.55 6.72 -9.29
C ALA A 37 -3.41 8.00 -9.34
N LYS A 38 -2.91 9.08 -9.96
CA LYS A 38 -3.65 10.34 -10.04
C LYS A 38 -5.00 10.19 -10.74
N ALA A 39 -5.05 9.45 -11.85
CA ALA A 39 -6.26 9.34 -12.66
C ALA A 39 -7.38 8.60 -11.93
N VAL A 40 -7.04 7.49 -11.25
CA VAL A 40 -8.00 6.71 -10.45
C VAL A 40 -8.38 7.44 -9.16
N TYR A 41 -7.45 8.16 -8.55
CA TYR A 41 -7.69 8.93 -7.33
C TYR A 41 -8.70 10.07 -7.54
N VAL A 42 -8.51 10.89 -8.58
CA VAL A 42 -9.44 12.01 -8.86
C VAL A 42 -10.83 11.55 -9.29
N LYS A 43 -10.95 10.32 -9.81
CA LYS A 43 -12.23 9.68 -10.13
C LYS A 43 -12.89 9.00 -8.92
N GLN A 44 -12.26 9.08 -7.74
CA GLN A 44 -12.73 8.44 -6.51
C GLN A 44 -12.83 6.91 -6.62
N GLN A 45 -11.91 6.29 -7.37
CA GLN A 45 -11.87 4.85 -7.63
C GLN A 45 -10.88 4.11 -6.71
N VAL A 46 -10.27 4.82 -5.77
CA VAL A 46 -9.37 4.26 -4.75
C VAL A 46 -10.16 4.11 -3.46
N ARG A 47 -10.43 2.87 -3.06
CA ARG A 47 -11.01 2.53 -1.77
C ARG A 47 -9.88 2.36 -0.74
N ILE A 48 -10.01 2.96 0.43
CA ILE A 48 -9.09 2.77 1.56
C ILE A 48 -9.89 2.09 2.66
N VAL A 49 -9.37 0.97 3.19
CA VAL A 49 -9.97 0.22 4.28
C VAL A 49 -8.95 0.11 5.39
N VAL A 50 -9.29 0.61 6.57
CA VAL A 50 -8.46 0.43 7.77
C VAL A 50 -8.96 -0.78 8.54
N SER A 51 -8.16 -1.83 8.49
CA SER A 51 -8.38 -3.11 9.15
C SER A 51 -8.14 -3.01 10.66
N ASP A 52 -9.02 -3.65 11.42
CA ASP A 52 -8.89 -3.90 12.85
C ASP A 52 -8.31 -5.29 13.16
N ALA A 53 -7.86 -6.03 12.14
CA ALA A 53 -7.26 -7.34 12.30
C ALA A 53 -5.97 -7.24 13.13
N SER A 54 -5.92 -8.02 14.20
CA SER A 54 -4.77 -8.13 15.11
C SER A 54 -4.06 -9.50 15.02
N THR A 55 -4.45 -10.32 14.05
CA THR A 55 -3.84 -11.63 13.78
C THR A 55 -3.78 -11.87 12.27
N GLU A 56 -2.76 -12.60 11.80
CA GLU A 56 -2.58 -12.93 10.38
C GLU A 56 -3.81 -13.62 9.80
N ARG A 57 -4.41 -14.57 10.52
CA ARG A 57 -5.64 -15.25 10.08
C ARG A 57 -6.79 -14.27 9.87
N ALA A 58 -7.00 -13.32 10.79
CA ALA A 58 -8.05 -12.32 10.64
C ALA A 58 -7.77 -11.36 9.47
N LEU A 59 -6.49 -11.03 9.24
CA LEU A 59 -6.08 -10.23 8.08
C LEU A 59 -6.33 -10.99 6.77
N LEU A 60 -6.00 -12.28 6.71
CA LEU A 60 -6.21 -13.13 5.54
C LEU A 60 -7.71 -13.28 5.23
N GLU A 61 -8.55 -13.41 6.25
CA GLU A 61 -10.01 -13.39 6.11
C GLU A 61 -10.49 -12.06 5.50
N GLN A 62 -10.04 -10.92 6.03
CA GLN A 62 -10.39 -9.59 5.49
C GLN A 62 -9.82 -9.33 4.08
N LEU A 63 -8.63 -9.86 3.77
CA LEU A 63 -8.06 -9.81 2.43
C LEU A 63 -8.98 -10.53 1.43
N GLY A 64 -9.47 -11.72 1.79
CA GLY A 64 -10.42 -12.46 0.96
C GLY A 64 -11.74 -11.71 0.73
N GLU A 65 -12.26 -11.04 1.75
CA GLU A 65 -13.46 -10.21 1.65
C GLU A 65 -13.25 -9.02 0.69
N GLU A 66 -12.13 -8.31 0.80
CA GLU A 66 -11.84 -7.17 -0.07
C GLU A 66 -11.47 -7.59 -1.50
N LEU A 67 -10.82 -8.76 -1.70
CA LEU A 67 -10.61 -9.36 -3.03
C LEU A 67 -11.95 -9.69 -3.70
N ALA A 68 -12.88 -10.33 -2.98
CA ALA A 68 -14.21 -10.64 -3.49
C ALA A 68 -15.00 -9.36 -3.81
N LEU A 69 -14.95 -8.36 -2.93
CA LEU A 69 -15.60 -7.07 -3.14
C LEU A 69 -15.05 -6.38 -4.39
N LEU A 70 -13.73 -6.32 -4.55
CA LEU A 70 -13.11 -5.69 -5.71
C LEU A 70 -13.48 -6.44 -7.00
N ARG A 71 -13.43 -7.77 -7.01
CA ARG A 71 -13.87 -8.59 -8.16
C ARG A 71 -15.31 -8.25 -8.57
N ASP A 72 -16.23 -8.18 -7.61
CA ASP A 72 -17.67 -8.04 -7.87
C ASP A 72 -18.12 -6.60 -8.08
N THR A 73 -17.25 -5.62 -7.81
CA THR A 73 -17.53 -4.20 -8.01
C THR A 73 -17.05 -3.75 -9.39
N PRO A 74 -17.80 -2.96 -10.17
CA PRO A 74 -17.29 -2.37 -11.42
C PRO A 74 -16.10 -1.45 -11.19
N ALA A 75 -15.12 -1.48 -12.10
CA ALA A 75 -13.91 -0.65 -12.02
C ALA A 75 -14.23 0.87 -12.01
N GLU A 76 -15.35 1.27 -12.61
CA GLU A 76 -15.82 2.66 -12.58
C GLU A 76 -16.15 3.14 -11.16
N ALA A 77 -16.59 2.23 -10.29
CA ALA A 77 -16.92 2.50 -8.90
C ALA A 77 -15.74 2.26 -7.95
N THR A 78 -14.99 1.18 -8.14
CA THR A 78 -13.77 0.90 -7.37
C THR A 78 -12.78 0.15 -8.26
N ASP A 79 -11.67 0.81 -8.57
CA ASP A 79 -10.61 0.25 -9.42
C ASP A 79 -9.54 -0.44 -8.58
N THR A 80 -9.27 0.07 -7.38
CA THR A 80 -8.24 -0.47 -6.47
C THR A 80 -8.65 -0.34 -5.01
N THR A 81 -8.14 -1.22 -4.15
CA THR A 81 -8.33 -1.17 -2.70
C THR A 81 -6.98 -1.11 -1.99
N LEU A 82 -6.81 -0.17 -1.06
CA LEU A 82 -5.72 -0.16 -0.09
C LEU A 82 -6.25 -0.74 1.22
N LEU A 83 -5.85 -1.97 1.54
CA LEU A 83 -6.13 -2.62 2.81
C LEU A 83 -4.99 -2.28 3.79
N VAL A 84 -5.27 -1.39 4.73
CA VAL A 84 -4.33 -0.85 5.70
C VAL A 84 -4.48 -1.62 7.00
N HIS A 85 -3.42 -2.26 7.50
CA HIS A 85 -3.51 -3.16 8.67
C HIS A 85 -2.49 -2.79 9.76
N PRO A 86 -2.78 -1.77 10.58
CA PRO A 86 -1.82 -1.21 11.54
C PRO A 86 -1.64 -2.05 12.80
N LEU A 87 -2.49 -3.05 13.07
CA LEU A 87 -2.50 -3.84 14.31
C LEU A 87 -1.85 -5.22 14.18
N VAL A 88 -1.34 -5.57 13.01
CA VAL A 88 -0.70 -6.85 12.71
C VAL A 88 0.35 -6.68 11.62
N LEU A 89 1.37 -7.55 11.60
CA LEU A 89 2.47 -7.50 10.63
C LEU A 89 3.22 -6.16 10.64
N GLY A 90 3.49 -5.64 11.83
CA GLY A 90 4.34 -4.45 12.01
C GLY A 90 5.84 -4.74 11.92
N ASP A 91 6.23 -6.01 12.04
CA ASP A 91 7.58 -6.48 11.70
C ASP A 91 7.64 -6.80 10.20
N PHE A 92 8.67 -6.31 9.51
CA PHE A 92 8.78 -6.46 8.06
C PHE A 92 9.05 -7.91 7.62
N LEU A 93 9.74 -8.72 8.43
CA LEU A 93 10.00 -10.11 8.06
C LEU A 93 8.72 -10.93 8.15
N ASP A 94 7.96 -10.77 9.24
CA ASP A 94 6.64 -11.40 9.38
C ASP A 94 5.70 -10.95 8.24
N TYR A 95 5.72 -9.65 7.89
CA TYR A 95 4.98 -9.12 6.75
C TYR A 95 5.41 -9.75 5.42
N ASN A 96 6.71 -9.88 5.19
CA ASN A 96 7.25 -10.44 3.96
C ASN A 96 6.88 -11.92 3.82
N ASP A 97 6.92 -12.69 4.91
CA ASP A 97 6.49 -14.10 4.93
C ASP A 97 4.98 -14.23 4.65
N PHE A 98 4.15 -13.29 5.15
CA PHE A 98 2.71 -13.27 4.88
C PHE A 98 2.36 -13.03 3.40
N LEU A 99 3.25 -12.45 2.59
CA LEU A 99 2.97 -12.21 1.17
C LEU A 99 2.75 -13.54 0.41
N ASP A 100 3.41 -14.62 0.81
CA ASP A 100 3.19 -15.95 0.24
C ASP A 100 1.75 -16.44 0.50
N ASP A 101 1.19 -16.16 1.69
CA ASP A 101 -0.20 -16.49 2.02
C ASP A 101 -1.20 -15.62 1.24
N ALA A 102 -0.87 -14.35 1.00
CA ALA A 102 -1.69 -13.44 0.19
C ALA A 102 -1.75 -13.90 -1.28
N ASP A 103 -0.62 -14.28 -1.86
CA ASP A 103 -0.53 -14.81 -3.23
C ASP A 103 -1.28 -16.15 -3.34
N ALA A 104 -1.08 -17.06 -2.37
CA ALA A 104 -1.81 -18.32 -2.32
C ALA A 104 -3.34 -18.12 -2.21
N LEU A 105 -3.81 -17.07 -1.54
CA LEU A 105 -5.23 -16.74 -1.47
C LEU A 105 -5.78 -16.23 -2.81
N VAL A 106 -5.02 -15.39 -3.53
CA VAL A 106 -5.39 -14.93 -4.89
C VAL A 106 -5.54 -16.13 -5.82
N GLU A 107 -4.58 -17.06 -5.81
CA GLU A 107 -4.65 -18.30 -6.58
C GLU A 107 -5.86 -19.16 -6.17
N ALA A 108 -6.06 -19.37 -4.87
CA ALA A 108 -7.16 -20.20 -4.35
C ALA A 108 -8.56 -19.64 -4.67
N MET A 109 -8.66 -18.33 -4.94
CA MET A 109 -9.89 -17.67 -5.35
C MET A 109 -10.07 -17.59 -6.87
N ASP A 110 -9.18 -18.21 -7.65
CA ASP A 110 -9.11 -18.13 -9.12
C ASP A 110 -9.02 -16.67 -9.62
N LEU A 111 -8.25 -15.84 -8.91
CA LEU A 111 -8.05 -14.42 -9.20
C LEU A 111 -6.71 -14.10 -9.87
N ASP A 112 -5.84 -15.10 -10.05
CA ASP A 112 -4.59 -14.97 -10.82
C ASP A 112 -4.89 -14.48 -12.26
N GLY A 113 -4.14 -13.48 -12.74
CA GLY A 113 -4.40 -12.83 -14.02
C GLY A 113 -5.57 -11.84 -14.00
N VAL A 114 -6.25 -11.66 -12.85
CA VAL A 114 -7.40 -10.76 -12.69
C VAL A 114 -7.11 -9.69 -11.66
N LEU A 115 -6.71 -10.10 -10.46
CA LEU A 115 -6.32 -9.23 -9.36
C LEU A 115 -4.93 -9.61 -8.85
N GLN A 116 -4.12 -8.61 -8.52
CA GLN A 116 -2.81 -8.79 -7.89
C GLN A 116 -2.73 -8.00 -6.58
N VAL A 117 -1.85 -8.42 -5.68
CA VAL A 117 -1.56 -7.74 -4.41
C VAL A 117 -0.17 -7.11 -4.50
N ALA A 118 -0.09 -5.78 -4.46
CA ALA A 118 1.16 -5.05 -4.31
C ALA A 118 1.40 -4.71 -2.83
N SER A 119 2.66 -4.70 -2.41
CA SER A 119 3.06 -4.62 -1.01
C SER A 119 3.74 -3.30 -0.65
N PHE A 120 3.36 -2.75 0.51
CA PHE A 120 3.95 -1.55 1.10
C PHE A 120 4.05 -1.70 2.62
N HIS A 121 5.16 -1.27 3.20
CA HIS A 121 5.44 -1.42 4.63
C HIS A 121 6.28 -0.25 5.16
N PRO A 122 6.15 0.21 6.43
CA PRO A 122 6.97 1.29 6.98
C PRO A 122 8.48 1.00 6.90
N ASP A 123 8.84 -0.26 7.13
CA ASP A 123 10.21 -0.76 7.09
C ASP A 123 10.52 -1.55 5.82
N TYR A 124 9.80 -1.30 4.72
CA TYR A 124 10.02 -2.02 3.46
C TYR A 124 11.50 -1.99 3.07
N ARG A 125 11.99 -3.17 2.66
CA ARG A 125 13.37 -3.39 2.20
C ARG A 125 13.39 -4.41 1.08
N PHE A 126 13.98 -4.05 -0.05
CA PHE A 126 14.23 -4.99 -1.14
C PHE A 126 15.36 -5.97 -0.77
N ALA A 127 15.30 -7.21 -1.28
CA ALA A 127 16.22 -8.29 -0.89
C ALA A 127 17.72 -7.94 -1.01
N ASP A 128 18.08 -7.13 -2.01
CA ASP A 128 19.47 -6.79 -2.33
C ASP A 128 19.88 -5.35 -1.93
N THR A 129 19.12 -4.70 -1.04
CA THR A 129 19.42 -3.32 -0.59
C THR A 129 19.78 -3.26 0.88
N ASP A 130 20.51 -2.21 1.28
CA ASP A 130 20.71 -1.87 2.69
C ASP A 130 19.45 -1.27 3.30
N ALA A 131 19.30 -1.32 4.62
CA ALA A 131 18.09 -0.86 5.31
C ALA A 131 17.84 0.65 5.17
N ASP A 132 18.89 1.44 4.93
CA ASP A 132 18.83 2.89 4.71
C ASP A 132 18.88 3.29 3.23
N ASP A 133 18.88 2.31 2.31
CA ASP A 133 18.85 2.58 0.87
C ASP A 133 17.61 3.41 0.48
N PRO A 134 17.77 4.59 -0.13
CA PRO A 134 16.64 5.43 -0.53
C PRO A 134 15.69 4.76 -1.52
N GLY A 135 16.16 3.80 -2.34
CA GLY A 135 15.31 3.02 -3.24
C GLY A 135 14.21 2.28 -2.51
N ASN A 136 14.42 1.87 -1.26
CA ASN A 136 13.38 1.26 -0.44
C ASN A 136 12.19 2.20 -0.18
N LEU A 137 12.42 3.52 -0.20
CA LEU A 137 11.37 4.53 0.04
C LEU A 137 10.25 4.48 -1.02
N THR A 138 10.47 3.86 -2.19
CA THR A 138 9.41 3.72 -3.21
C THR A 138 8.25 2.85 -2.74
N ASN A 139 8.51 1.91 -1.83
CA ASN A 139 7.51 0.99 -1.28
C ASN A 139 7.28 1.21 0.22
N ARG A 140 7.85 2.28 0.81
CA ARG A 140 7.53 2.65 2.18
C ARG A 140 6.23 3.43 2.28
N ALA A 141 5.42 3.01 3.24
CA ALA A 141 4.12 3.57 3.57
C ALA A 141 4.03 3.88 5.07
N PRO A 142 3.09 4.72 5.53
CA PRO A 142 2.93 5.03 6.95
C PRO A 142 2.49 3.83 7.80
N TYR A 143 1.90 2.81 7.17
CA TYR A 143 1.43 1.58 7.80
C TYR A 143 1.70 0.39 6.86
N PRO A 144 1.63 -0.85 7.36
CA PRO A 144 1.53 -2.03 6.50
C PRO A 144 0.27 -1.95 5.64
N ILE A 145 0.43 -2.11 4.32
CA ILE A 145 -0.65 -2.01 3.34
C ILE A 145 -0.53 -3.13 2.30
N LEU A 146 -1.65 -3.77 2.00
CA LEU A 146 -1.84 -4.62 0.84
C LEU A 146 -2.67 -3.83 -0.19
N HIS A 147 -2.10 -3.59 -1.36
CA HIS A 147 -2.74 -2.85 -2.44
C HIS A 147 -3.30 -3.82 -3.48
N LEU A 148 -4.61 -3.98 -3.48
CA LEU A 148 -5.33 -4.83 -4.42
C LEU A 148 -5.54 -4.05 -5.71
N LEU A 149 -5.05 -4.61 -6.82
CA LEU A 149 -5.03 -3.99 -8.13
C LEU A 149 -5.68 -4.91 -9.16
N ARG A 150 -6.44 -4.34 -10.10
CA ARG A 150 -6.89 -5.08 -11.30
C ARG A 150 -5.77 -5.14 -12.33
N GLU A 151 -5.42 -6.33 -12.77
CA GLU A 151 -4.38 -6.52 -13.79
C GLU A 151 -4.76 -5.80 -15.09
N ASP A 152 -5.99 -5.96 -15.56
CA ASP A 152 -6.54 -5.24 -16.73
C ASP A 152 -6.36 -3.71 -16.63
N SER A 153 -6.55 -3.12 -15.44
CA SER A 153 -6.40 -1.67 -15.26
C SER A 153 -4.93 -1.27 -15.29
N VAL A 154 -4.04 -2.06 -14.68
CA VAL A 154 -2.59 -1.85 -14.72
C VAL A 154 -2.08 -1.97 -16.15
N GLU A 155 -2.44 -3.03 -16.88
CA GLU A 155 -2.03 -3.26 -18.27
C GLU A 155 -2.44 -2.11 -19.19
N ARG A 156 -3.70 -1.66 -19.11
CA ARG A 156 -4.18 -0.51 -19.89
C ARG A 156 -3.38 0.76 -19.57
N ALA A 157 -3.06 0.98 -18.30
CA ALA A 157 -2.32 2.16 -17.87
C ALA A 157 -0.86 2.11 -18.37
N VAL A 158 -0.21 0.95 -18.28
CA VAL A 158 1.14 0.70 -18.79
C VAL A 158 1.20 0.86 -20.31
N ALA A 159 0.25 0.28 -21.05
CA ALA A 159 0.20 0.38 -22.51
C ALA A 159 0.00 1.81 -23.03
N ALA A 160 -0.67 2.67 -22.25
CA ALA A 160 -0.86 4.08 -22.56
C ALA A 160 0.34 4.97 -22.16
N TYR A 161 1.31 4.44 -21.42
CA TYR A 161 2.44 5.21 -20.89
C TYR A 161 3.66 5.13 -21.82
N PRO A 162 4.28 6.25 -22.23
CA PRO A 162 5.35 6.24 -23.23
C PRO A 162 6.61 5.45 -22.85
N GLN A 163 6.90 5.28 -21.55
CA GLN A 163 8.14 4.65 -21.05
C GLN A 163 7.90 3.97 -19.68
N PRO A 164 7.16 2.85 -19.63
CA PRO A 164 6.83 2.19 -18.36
C PRO A 164 8.08 1.64 -17.66
N ASP A 165 9.06 1.15 -18.41
CA ASP A 165 10.29 0.58 -17.87
C ASP A 165 11.13 1.62 -17.10
N ALA A 166 11.03 2.90 -17.46
CA ALA A 166 11.75 3.99 -16.80
C ALA A 166 11.11 4.41 -15.46
N ILE A 167 9.93 3.90 -15.11
CA ILE A 167 9.25 4.25 -13.85
C ILE A 167 10.10 3.86 -12.65
N ILE A 168 10.67 2.64 -12.66
CA ILE A 168 11.47 2.13 -11.54
C ILE A 168 12.72 3.01 -11.34
N GLU A 169 13.51 3.22 -12.40
CA GLU A 169 14.72 4.04 -12.33
C GLU A 169 14.43 5.48 -11.92
N ARG A 170 13.35 6.08 -12.45
CA ARG A 170 12.92 7.43 -12.06
C ARG A 170 12.53 7.48 -10.59
N ASN A 171 11.78 6.50 -10.09
CA ASN A 171 11.33 6.47 -8.70
C ASN A 171 12.53 6.34 -7.75
N ILE A 172 13.49 5.47 -8.08
CA ILE A 172 14.73 5.32 -7.31
C ILE A 172 15.51 6.64 -7.31
N SER A 173 15.74 7.27 -8.47
CA SER A 173 16.41 8.57 -8.56
C SER A 173 15.68 9.66 -7.75
N THR A 174 14.36 9.70 -7.82
CA THR A 174 13.53 10.65 -7.06
C THR A 174 13.74 10.46 -5.56
N MET A 175 13.81 9.21 -5.09
CA MET A 175 14.03 8.91 -3.68
C MET A 175 15.47 9.16 -3.23
N GLN A 176 16.45 8.92 -4.09
CA GLN A 176 17.85 9.25 -3.83
C GLN A 176 18.04 10.76 -3.67
N ASP A 177 17.43 11.56 -4.54
CA ASP A 177 17.49 13.03 -4.47
C ASP A 177 16.75 13.59 -3.24
N LEU A 178 15.61 12.98 -2.88
CA LEU A 178 14.81 13.40 -1.73
C LEU A 178 15.46 13.00 -0.40
N GLY A 179 16.02 11.79 -0.34
CA GLY A 179 16.57 11.17 0.86
C GLY A 179 15.54 10.91 1.96
N LEU A 180 15.98 10.23 3.02
CA LEU A 180 15.14 9.87 4.16
C LEU A 180 14.58 11.08 4.92
N GLU A 181 15.38 12.14 5.08
CA GLU A 181 14.94 13.37 5.76
C GLU A 181 13.88 14.11 4.93
N GLY A 182 14.08 14.24 3.62
CA GLY A 182 13.11 14.85 2.72
C GLY A 182 11.79 14.07 2.70
N PHE A 183 11.86 12.74 2.70
CA PHE A 183 10.68 11.88 2.76
C PHE A 183 9.91 12.04 4.08
N ARG A 184 10.61 12.07 5.22
CA ARG A 184 9.97 12.34 6.53
C ARG A 184 9.30 13.71 6.56
N LYS A 185 9.96 14.73 6.04
CA LYS A 185 9.41 16.11 5.98
C LYS A 185 8.22 16.21 5.02
N LEU A 186 8.19 15.43 3.95
CA LEU A 186 7.05 15.36 3.04
C LEU A 186 5.80 14.83 3.75
N LEU A 187 5.98 13.88 4.66
CA LEU A 187 4.89 13.21 5.38
C LEU A 187 4.53 13.85 6.72
N SER A 188 5.35 14.75 7.26
CA SER A 188 5.00 15.58 8.41
C SER A 188 3.93 16.62 8.07
N ASP A 189 3.08 16.96 9.03
CA ASP A 189 2.00 17.96 8.88
C ASP A 189 2.53 19.37 8.56
#